data_AF-A0AAE2A9A6-F1
#
_entry.id   AF-A0AAE2A9A6-F1
#
_cell.length_a   1.000
_cell.length_b   1.000
_cell.length_c   1.000
_cell.angle_alpha   90.00
_cell.angle_beta   90.00
_cell.angle_gamma   90.00
#
_symmetry.space_group_name_H-M   'P 1'
#
loop_
_entity.id
_entity.type
_entity.pdbx_description
1 polymer ?
#
loop_
_entity_poly.entity_id
_entity_poly.type
_entity_poly.pdbx_seq_one_letter_code
_entity_poly.pdbx_strand_id
1 'polypeptide(L)'
;MRKVNIDTDLRLASTGAMGRLMATNPSEFDPRKFFGETVKAMRDVCIARYEAFGTAGNASKIKPISLESMYQRYLKGELNAKVN
;
A
#
# COMPACT_ATOMS: atom_id res chain seq x y z
N MET A 1 -12.95 11.95 -1.98
CA MET A 1 -11.55 11.60 -2.34
C MET A 1 -11.44 10.08 -2.49
N ARG A 2 -10.82 9.54 -3.55
CA ARG A 2 -10.83 8.10 -3.91
C ARG A 2 -9.43 7.45 -3.98
N LYS A 3 -8.38 8.21 -3.71
CA LYS A 3 -6.97 7.79 -3.69
C LYS A 3 -6.26 8.63 -2.63
N VAL A 4 -5.52 7.96 -1.73
CA VAL A 4 -4.66 8.60 -0.73
C VAL A 4 -3.21 8.19 -1.04
N ASN A 5 -2.28 9.14 -1.04
CA ASN A 5 -0.86 8.88 -1.20
C ASN A 5 -0.21 8.77 0.18
N ILE A 6 0.46 7.66 0.46
CA ILE A 6 1.14 7.40 1.74
C ILE A 6 2.52 6.84 1.45
N ASP A 7 3.56 7.59 1.80
CA ASP A 7 4.96 7.21 1.58
C ASP A 7 5.79 7.50 2.83
N THR A 8 5.71 8.73 3.37
CA THR A 8 6.45 9.14 4.57
C THR A 8 6.19 8.23 5.77
N ASP A 9 4.94 7.85 6.03
CA ASP A 9 4.59 6.92 7.13
C ASP A 9 5.34 5.59 7.02
N LEU A 10 5.49 5.05 5.80
CA LEU A 10 6.18 3.79 5.56
C LEU A 10 7.68 3.93 5.80
N ARG A 11 8.27 5.05 5.37
CA ARG A 11 9.69 5.35 5.62
C ARG A 11 9.97 5.46 7.12
N LEU A 12 9.12 6.19 7.85
CA LEU A 12 9.26 6.35 9.30
C LEU A 12 9.09 5.02 10.05
N ALA A 13 8.10 4.20 9.66
CA ALA A 13 7.90 2.87 10.24
C ALA A 13 9.11 1.95 10.00
N SER A 14 9.64 1.94 8.79
CA SER A 14 10.82 1.15 8.40
C SER A 14 12.05 1.57 9.20
N THR A 15 12.38 2.87 9.20
CA THR A 15 13.56 3.39 9.93
C THR A 15 13.42 3.18 11.44
N GLY A 16 12.22 3.38 12.00
CA GLY A 16 11.97 3.16 13.42
C GLY A 16 12.10 1.70 13.85
N ALA A 17 11.61 0.76 13.02
CA ALA A 17 11.76 -0.67 13.28
C ALA A 17 13.22 -1.13 13.22
N MET A 18 13.96 -0.65 12.22
CA MET A 18 15.38 -0.95 12.07
C MET A 18 16.20 -0.40 13.25
N GLY A 19 15.98 0.87 13.63
CA GLY A 19 16.67 1.48 14.76
C GLY A 19 16.39 0.77 16.08
N ARG A 20 15.17 0.28 16.28
CA ARG A 20 14.81 -0.54 17.45
C ARG A 20 15.58 -1.86 17.49
N LEU A 21 15.68 -2.58 16.38
CA LEU A 21 16.41 -3.86 16.35
C LEU A 21 17.91 -3.63 16.60
N MET A 22 18.49 -2.60 16.00
CA MET A 22 19.90 -2.23 16.23
C MET A 22 20.19 -1.92 17.70
N ALA A 23 19.28 -1.22 18.39
CA ALA A 23 19.44 -0.89 19.80
C ALA A 23 19.21 -2.09 20.74
N THR A 24 18.30 -3.00 20.39
CA THR A 24 17.91 -4.13 21.26
C THR A 24 18.77 -5.39 21.06
N ASN A 25 19.34 -5.57 19.86
CA ASN A 25 20.19 -6.72 19.54
C ASN A 25 21.44 -6.27 18.77
N PRO A 26 22.42 -5.61 19.42
CA PRO A 26 23.55 -4.97 18.75
C PRO A 26 24.53 -5.95 18.11
N SER A 27 24.54 -7.23 18.53
CA SER A 27 25.34 -8.28 17.90
C SER A 27 24.76 -8.78 16.58
N GLU A 28 23.50 -8.43 16.28
CA GLU A 28 22.88 -8.81 15.03
C GLU A 28 23.41 -7.96 13.87
N PHE A 29 23.81 -8.62 12.80
CA PHE A 29 24.37 -7.96 11.62
C PHE A 29 23.73 -8.45 10.32
N ASP A 30 22.91 -9.51 10.36
CA ASP A 30 22.25 -10.05 9.18
C ASP A 30 21.17 -9.07 8.68
N PRO A 31 21.34 -8.44 7.50
CA PRO A 31 20.38 -7.49 6.96
C PRO A 31 18.96 -8.06 6.84
N ARG A 32 18.82 -9.36 6.64
CA ARG A 32 17.52 -10.02 6.47
C ARG A 32 16.67 -9.92 7.74
N LYS A 33 17.28 -9.94 8.92
CA LYS A 33 16.56 -9.79 10.19
C LYS A 33 16.06 -8.35 10.36
N PHE A 34 16.87 -7.36 10.01
CA PHE A 34 16.46 -5.96 10.00
C PHE A 34 15.31 -5.71 9.02
N PHE A 35 15.46 -6.11 7.75
CA PHE A 35 14.42 -5.93 6.74
C PHE A 35 13.17 -6.76 7.02
N GLY A 36 13.30 -7.90 7.71
CA GLY A 36 12.15 -8.67 8.19
C GLY A 36 11.28 -7.86 9.16
N GLU A 37 11.90 -7.14 10.11
CA GLU A 37 11.16 -6.28 11.04
C GLU A 37 10.58 -5.03 10.37
N THR A 38 11.27 -4.44 9.39
CA THR A 38 10.72 -3.29 8.66
C THR A 38 9.48 -3.66 7.84
N VAL A 39 9.46 -4.83 7.20
CA VAL A 39 8.30 -5.32 6.44
C VAL A 39 7.09 -5.52 7.36
N LYS A 40 7.28 -6.05 8.57
CA LYS A 40 6.21 -6.19 9.57
C LYS A 40 5.64 -4.82 9.95
N ALA A 41 6.50 -3.87 10.34
CA ALA A 41 6.07 -2.54 10.73
C ALA A 41 5.32 -1.80 9.61
N MET A 42 5.83 -1.86 8.37
CA MET A 42 5.16 -1.26 7.20
C MET A 42 3.82 -1.96 6.89
N ARG A 43 3.74 -3.29 7.06
CA ARG A 43 2.49 -4.05 6.87
C ARG A 43 1.41 -3.58 7.85
N ASP A 44 1.76 -3.38 9.11
CA ASP A 44 0.80 -2.93 10.14
C ASP A 44 0.26 -1.53 9.80
N VAL A 45 1.10 -0.62 9.30
CA VAL A 45 0.66 0.68 8.78
C VAL A 45 -0.33 0.51 7.63
N CYS A 46 -0.01 -0.33 6.64
CA CYS A 46 -0.91 -0.56 5.51
C CYS A 46 -2.27 -1.12 5.94
N ILE A 47 -2.29 -2.09 6.86
CA ILE A 47 -3.54 -2.67 7.40
C ILE A 47 -4.38 -1.58 8.06
N ALA A 48 -3.79 -0.80 8.97
CA ALA A 48 -4.51 0.28 9.67
C ALA A 48 -5.10 1.31 8.70
N ARG A 49 -4.38 1.63 7.61
CA ARG A 49 -4.87 2.56 6.57
C ARG A 49 -5.99 1.94 5.74
N TYR A 50 -5.88 0.67 5.36
CA TYR A 50 -6.93 -0.01 4.59
C TYR A 50 -8.24 -0.11 5.37
N GLU A 51 -8.17 -0.37 6.67
CA GLU A 51 -9.34 -0.39 7.57
C GLU A 51 -9.92 1.01 7.75
N ALA A 52 -9.10 2.01 8.09
CA ALA A 52 -9.56 3.38 8.31
C ALA A 52 -10.20 4.01 7.06
N PHE A 53 -9.73 3.66 5.87
CA PHE A 53 -10.31 4.13 4.61
C PHE A 53 -11.46 3.27 4.08
N GLY A 54 -11.89 2.25 4.84
CA GLY A 54 -13.03 1.39 4.46
C GLY A 54 -12.79 0.56 3.21
N THR A 55 -11.53 0.27 2.88
CA THR A 55 -11.17 -0.52 1.68
C THR A 55 -11.08 -2.02 1.97
N ALA A 56 -10.91 -2.42 3.23
CA ALA A 56 -10.86 -3.80 3.66
C ALA A 56 -12.11 -4.58 3.22
N GLY A 57 -11.91 -5.78 2.65
CA GLY A 57 -12.99 -6.65 2.16
C GLY A 57 -13.62 -6.26 0.81
N ASN A 58 -13.20 -5.17 0.16
CA ASN A 58 -13.74 -4.78 -1.15
C ASN A 58 -13.06 -5.47 -2.34
N ALA A 59 -11.90 -6.11 -2.16
CA ALA A 59 -11.12 -6.69 -3.25
C ALA A 59 -11.90 -7.75 -4.04
N SER A 60 -12.62 -8.65 -3.37
CA SER A 60 -13.39 -9.72 -4.01
C SER A 60 -14.62 -9.23 -4.80
N LYS A 61 -15.05 -7.99 -4.57
CA LYS A 61 -16.18 -7.38 -5.29
C LYS A 61 -15.76 -6.84 -6.67
N ILE A 62 -14.46 -6.69 -6.92
CA ILE A 62 -13.94 -6.12 -8.15
C ILE A 62 -13.78 -7.24 -9.18
N LYS A 63 -14.37 -7.04 -10.37
CA LYS A 63 -14.10 -7.85 -11.56
C LYS A 63 -13.07 -7.10 -12.41
N PRO A 64 -11.80 -7.54 -12.46
CA PRO A 64 -10.79 -6.88 -13.28
C PRO A 64 -11.18 -6.92 -14.75
N ILE A 65 -11.00 -5.80 -15.44
CA ILE A 65 -11.14 -5.70 -16.90
C ILE A 65 -9.76 -5.55 -17.52
N SER A 66 -9.56 -6.17 -18.69
CA SER A 66 -8.30 -6.05 -19.41
C SER A 66 -8.10 -4.63 -19.94
N LEU A 67 -6.84 -4.28 -20.23
CA LEU A 67 -6.52 -2.98 -20.82
C LEU A 67 -7.12 -2.82 -22.21
N GLU A 68 -7.20 -3.90 -23.00
CA GLU A 68 -7.85 -3.88 -24.33
C GLU A 68 -9.35 -3.58 -24.21
N SER A 69 -10.07 -4.25 -23.30
CA SER A 69 -11.48 -3.95 -23.06
C SER A 69 -11.67 -2.52 -22.56
N MET A 70 -10.76 -1.99 -21.74
CA MET A 70 -10.81 -0.60 -21.29
C MET A 70 -10.60 0.38 -22.46
N TYR A 71 -9.64 0.12 -23.35
CA TYR A 71 -9.39 0.92 -24.55
C TYR A 71 -10.64 1.03 -25.43
N GLN A 72 -11.33 -0.07 -25.69
CA GLN A 72 -12.57 -0.07 -26.48
C GLN A 72 -13.66 0.79 -25.84
N ARG A 73 -13.76 0.81 -24.50
CA ARG A 73 -14.73 1.67 -23.79
C ARG A 73 -14.40 3.15 -23.90
N TYR A 74 -13.11 3.50 -23.93
CA TYR A 74 -12.69 4.87 -24.23
C TYR A 74 -13.03 5.28 -25.67
N LEU A 75 -12.75 4.42 -26.67
CA LEU A 75 -13.11 4.71 -28.07
C LEU A 75 -14.62 4.94 -28.26
N LYS A 76 -15.46 4.19 -27.56
CA LYS A 76 -16.92 4.34 -27.58
C LYS A 76 -17.43 5.59 -26.85
N GLY A 77 -16.55 6.32 -26.15
CA GLY A 77 -16.92 7.50 -25.36
C GLY A 77 -17.69 7.18 -24.06
N GLU A 78 -17.76 5.91 -23.64
CA GLU A 78 -18.50 5.48 -22.43
C GLU A 78 -17.95 6.09 -21.14
N LEU A 79 -16.66 6.48 -21.15
CA LEU A 79 -15.92 7.00 -20.00
C LEU A 79 -15.63 8.51 -20.11
N ASN A 80 -16.28 9.20 -21.05
CA ASN A 80 -16.14 10.65 -21.17
C ASN A 80 -16.58 11.35 -19.88
N ALA A 81 -15.81 12.37 -19.48
CA ALA A 81 -16.11 13.14 -18.29
C ALA A 81 -17.48 13.81 -18.44
N LYS A 82 -18.41 13.47 -17.53
CA LYS A 82 -19.67 14.18 -17.42
C LYS A 82 -19.42 15.43 -16.58
N VAL A 83 -19.34 16.57 -17.26
CA VAL A 83 -19.27 17.88 -16.61
C VAL A 83 -20.71 18.29 -16.31
N ASN A 84 -21.04 18.38 -15.03
CA ASN A 84 -22.24 19.06 -14.55
C ASN A 84 -21.84 20.45 -14.06
#